data_AF-A0A4R8EN95-F1
#
_entry.id   AF-A0A4R8EN95-F1
#
_cell.length_a   1.000
_cell.length_b   1.000
_cell.length_c   1.000
_cell.angle_alpha   90.00
_cell.angle_beta   90.00
_cell.angle_gamma   90.00
#
_symmetry.space_group_name_H-M   'P 1'
#
loop_
_entity.id
_entity.type
_entity.pdbx_description
1 polymer ?
#
loop_
_entity_poly.entity_id
_entity_poly.type
_entity_poly.pdbx_seq_one_letter_code
_entity_poly.pdbx_strand_id
1 'polypeptide(L)'
;MKIVRLFLIYFMFCALSMSAQDLKPEYQKFVSKFISEVKSGNKTAVSNRIKFPLKRDYPIPAIKNKTDFVKKYDQIFDPILVEKISKSDPAKDWSEMGWRGIMLNQGDLWIDTDGKIISINYQSEAEKKLKNSLIASQKKNVNSSISDFKQPVAVLETSKFRIRIDDLGNGKYRYASWSIKQKMTDKPDLVIENGVFFADGTGGNHHYEFKKGDFRYECHFIVLGEKNSAPAALIVYQAEKKILSQDAKIVSR
;
A
#
# COMPACT_ATOMS: atom_id res chain seq x y z
N MET A 1 32.21 18.86 -44.88
CA MET A 1 33.08 18.12 -43.93
C MET A 1 32.33 17.97 -42.61
N LYS A 2 32.10 16.72 -42.20
CA LYS A 2 31.30 16.32 -41.05
C LYS A 2 32.08 16.60 -39.76
N ILE A 3 31.53 17.42 -38.87
CA ILE A 3 31.97 17.47 -37.48
C ILE A 3 30.82 16.95 -36.65
N VAL A 4 30.88 15.64 -36.40
CA VAL A 4 30.04 14.94 -35.43
C VAL A 4 30.49 15.44 -34.06
N ARG A 5 29.68 16.27 -33.40
CA ARG A 5 29.84 16.55 -31.96
C ARG A 5 28.99 15.54 -31.21
N LEU A 6 29.65 14.53 -30.66
CA LEU A 6 29.14 13.69 -29.58
C LEU A 6 28.67 14.62 -28.45
N PHE A 7 27.37 14.66 -28.18
CA PHE A 7 26.88 15.11 -26.89
C PHE A 7 26.93 13.91 -25.94
N LEU A 8 27.92 13.96 -25.04
CA LEU A 8 28.02 13.07 -23.89
C LEU A 8 26.72 13.15 -23.08
N ILE A 9 26.06 12.01 -22.94
CA ILE A 9 25.00 11.77 -21.96
C ILE A 9 25.68 11.78 -20.58
N TYR A 10 25.55 12.88 -19.83
CA TYR A 10 25.87 12.89 -18.41
C TYR A 10 24.71 12.21 -17.67
N PHE A 11 24.77 10.89 -17.60
CA PHE A 11 23.91 10.11 -16.72
C PHE A 11 24.39 10.39 -15.29
N MET A 12 23.80 11.40 -14.65
CA MET A 12 23.99 11.68 -13.23
C MET A 12 23.37 10.52 -12.46
N PHE A 13 24.15 9.46 -12.29
CA PHE A 13 23.90 8.35 -11.39
C PHE A 13 24.08 8.90 -9.97
N CYS A 14 23.13 9.71 -9.49
CA CYS A 14 22.93 9.90 -8.07
C CYS A 14 22.34 8.60 -7.53
N ALA A 15 23.21 7.58 -7.40
CA ALA A 15 23.07 6.65 -6.30
C ALA A 15 23.22 7.49 -5.04
N LEU A 16 22.09 8.00 -4.54
CA LEU A 16 22.00 8.33 -3.14
C LEU A 16 22.27 7.01 -2.43
N SER A 17 23.52 6.81 -2.03
CA SER A 17 23.87 5.89 -0.97
C SER A 17 23.10 6.38 0.24
N MET A 18 21.85 5.91 0.38
CA MET A 18 21.13 5.91 1.65
C MET A 18 21.96 4.99 2.54
N SER A 19 23.02 5.55 3.11
CA SER A 19 23.74 4.92 4.18
C SER A 19 22.74 4.89 5.31
N ALA A 20 22.28 3.68 5.67
CA ALA A 20 21.62 3.48 6.94
C ALA A 20 22.56 4.08 7.99
N GLN A 21 22.15 5.19 8.60
CA GLN A 21 22.87 5.71 9.75
C GLN A 21 22.70 4.68 10.87
N ASP A 22 23.78 4.43 11.61
CA ASP A 22 23.71 3.63 12.82
C ASP A 22 22.54 4.13 13.67
N LEU A 23 21.70 3.21 14.13
CA LEU A 23 20.51 3.59 14.85
C LEU A 23 20.91 4.35 16.10
N LYS A 24 20.36 5.55 16.31
CA LYS A 24 20.71 6.38 17.45
C LYS A 24 20.45 5.65 18.79
N PRO A 25 21.28 5.83 19.83
CA PRO A 25 21.13 5.12 21.11
C PRO A 25 19.74 5.26 21.75
N GLU A 26 19.10 6.42 21.62
CA GLU A 26 17.75 6.67 22.12
C GLU A 26 16.68 5.77 21.46
N TYR A 27 16.86 5.46 20.17
CA TYR A 27 15.97 4.59 19.42
C TYR A 27 16.25 3.12 19.73
N GLN A 28 17.53 2.75 19.87
CA GLN A 28 17.91 1.40 20.32
C GLN A 28 17.28 1.06 21.68
N LYS A 29 17.11 2.02 22.59
CA LYS A 29 16.47 1.81 23.90
C LYS A 29 15.03 1.32 23.78
N PHE A 30 14.19 1.97 22.97
CA PHE A 30 12.80 1.53 22.83
C PHE A 30 12.66 0.31 21.93
N VAL A 31 13.56 0.12 20.96
CA VAL A 31 13.64 -1.09 20.13
C VAL A 31 13.96 -2.30 21.02
N SER A 32 14.97 -2.19 21.89
CA SER A 32 15.32 -3.23 22.86
C SER A 32 14.14 -3.58 23.77
N LYS A 33 13.41 -2.56 24.24
CA LYS A 33 12.21 -2.77 25.05
C LYS A 33 11.11 -3.48 24.26
N PHE A 34 10.88 -3.12 22.99
CA PHE A 34 9.93 -3.81 22.12
C PHE A 34 10.32 -5.28 21.90
N ILE A 35 11.59 -5.55 21.60
CA ILE A 35 12.12 -6.92 21.46
C ILE A 35 11.86 -7.74 22.73
N SER A 36 12.12 -7.16 23.91
CA SER A 36 11.84 -7.83 25.19
C SER A 36 10.37 -8.15 25.39
N GLU A 37 9.46 -7.25 25.02
CA GLU A 37 8.01 -7.46 25.15
C GLU A 37 7.51 -8.56 24.21
N VAL A 38 8.08 -8.66 23.01
CA VAL A 38 7.81 -9.76 22.07
C VAL A 38 8.36 -11.08 22.61
N LYS A 39 9.59 -11.11 23.12
CA LYS A 39 10.21 -12.30 23.75
C LYS A 39 9.39 -12.84 24.91
N SER A 40 8.83 -11.96 25.74
CA SER A 40 8.01 -12.37 26.89
C SER A 40 6.57 -12.71 26.50
N GLY A 41 6.19 -12.64 25.22
CA GLY A 41 4.82 -12.86 24.75
C GLY A 41 3.80 -11.84 25.29
N ASN A 42 4.24 -10.62 25.65
CA ASN A 42 3.36 -9.62 26.27
C ASN A 42 2.53 -8.88 25.22
N LYS A 43 1.45 -9.53 24.76
CA LYS A 43 0.54 -9.04 23.72
C LYS A 43 -0.03 -7.65 24.05
N THR A 44 -0.34 -7.40 25.32
CA THR A 44 -0.87 -6.12 25.79
C THR A 44 0.17 -5.00 25.64
N ALA A 45 1.42 -5.24 26.04
CA ALA A 45 2.50 -4.27 25.88
C ALA A 45 2.76 -3.96 24.40
N VAL A 46 2.84 -4.99 23.54
CA VAL A 46 2.99 -4.80 22.09
C VAL A 46 1.81 -4.01 21.51
N SER A 47 0.58 -4.30 21.93
CA SER A 47 -0.61 -3.55 21.48
C SER A 47 -0.54 -2.06 21.83
N ASN A 48 0.10 -1.69 22.95
CA ASN A 48 0.28 -0.29 23.35
C ASN A 48 1.28 0.47 22.47
N ARG A 49 2.08 -0.25 21.69
CA ARG A 49 3.02 0.34 20.73
C ARG A 49 2.43 0.57 19.36
N ILE A 50 1.25 0.07 19.04
CA ILE A 50 0.72 0.17 17.68
C ILE A 50 0.00 1.50 17.47
N LYS A 51 0.31 2.14 16.33
CA LYS A 51 -0.49 3.24 15.80
C LYS A 51 -1.69 2.67 15.05
N PHE A 52 -2.86 2.81 15.64
CA PHE A 52 -4.11 2.33 15.05
C PHE A 52 -4.76 3.38 14.13
N PRO A 53 -5.48 2.95 13.07
CA PRO A 53 -5.65 1.56 12.63
C PRO A 53 -4.39 1.00 11.96
N LEU A 54 -4.06 -0.27 12.26
CA LEU A 54 -2.92 -0.96 11.66
C LEU A 54 -3.37 -1.60 10.33
N LYS A 55 -2.87 -1.06 9.22
CA LYS A 55 -3.17 -1.57 7.88
C LYS A 55 -2.54 -2.95 7.68
N ARG A 56 -3.29 -3.84 7.04
CA ARG A 56 -2.82 -5.13 6.52
C ARG A 56 -2.92 -5.11 5.01
N ASP A 57 -2.36 -6.11 4.36
CA ASP A 57 -2.40 -6.20 2.91
C ASP A 57 -3.82 -6.44 2.40
N TYR A 58 -4.24 -5.64 1.44
CA TYR A 58 -5.61 -5.67 0.93
C TYR A 58 -5.87 -7.00 0.20
N PRO A 59 -7.02 -7.67 0.40
CA PRO A 59 -8.24 -7.20 1.06
C PRO A 59 -8.41 -7.53 2.56
N ILE A 60 -7.34 -7.86 3.30
CA ILE A 60 -7.45 -8.07 4.75
C ILE A 60 -7.83 -6.75 5.44
N PRO A 61 -8.93 -6.69 6.22
CA PRO A 61 -9.33 -5.45 6.90
C PRO A 61 -8.28 -4.97 7.89
N ALA A 62 -8.14 -3.63 8.01
CA ALA A 62 -7.26 -3.05 9.01
C ALA A 62 -7.66 -3.46 10.44
N ILE A 63 -6.66 -3.59 11.31
CA ILE A 63 -6.87 -3.80 12.74
C ILE A 63 -7.22 -2.45 13.37
N LYS A 64 -8.42 -2.31 13.91
CA LYS A 64 -8.97 -0.99 14.28
C LYS A 64 -8.47 -0.49 15.62
N ASN A 65 -8.17 -1.38 16.55
CA ASN A 65 -7.85 -1.04 17.93
C ASN A 65 -7.04 -2.14 18.63
N LYS A 66 -6.63 -1.86 19.87
CA LYS A 66 -5.85 -2.77 20.72
C LYS A 66 -6.54 -4.11 20.96
N THR A 67 -7.85 -4.10 21.23
CA THR A 67 -8.62 -5.32 21.52
C THR A 67 -8.63 -6.26 20.31
N ASP A 68 -8.86 -5.72 19.11
CA ASP A 68 -8.82 -6.49 17.87
C ASP A 68 -7.43 -7.03 17.58
N PHE A 69 -6.40 -6.23 17.88
CA PHE A 69 -5.01 -6.65 17.72
C PHE A 69 -4.65 -7.80 18.64
N VAL A 70 -4.97 -7.73 19.93
CA VAL A 70 -4.65 -8.80 20.89
C VAL A 70 -5.32 -10.12 20.47
N LYS A 71 -6.56 -10.08 19.99
CA LYS A 71 -7.28 -11.26 19.46
C LYS A 71 -6.59 -11.88 18.24
N LYS A 72 -5.97 -11.05 17.40
CA LYS A 72 -5.29 -11.47 16.16
C LYS A 72 -3.77 -11.53 16.30
N TYR A 73 -3.25 -11.42 17.53
CA TYR A 73 -1.81 -11.31 17.77
C TYR A 73 -1.07 -12.49 17.15
N ASP A 74 -1.47 -13.72 17.46
CA ASP A 74 -0.77 -14.93 16.99
C ASP A 74 -0.93 -15.14 15.48
N GLN A 75 -1.94 -14.49 14.86
CA GLN A 75 -2.09 -14.48 13.41
C GLN A 75 -1.06 -13.53 12.75
N ILE A 76 -0.74 -12.41 13.39
CA ILE A 76 0.16 -11.37 12.83
C ILE A 76 1.62 -11.63 13.24
N PHE A 77 1.83 -11.89 14.53
CA PHE A 77 3.09 -12.25 15.18
C PHE A 77 3.18 -13.77 15.28
N ASP A 78 3.24 -14.42 14.12
CA ASP A 78 3.50 -15.86 14.05
C ASP A 78 4.92 -16.19 14.57
N PRO A 79 5.25 -17.48 14.79
CA PRO A 79 6.56 -17.85 15.33
C PRO A 79 7.74 -17.32 14.51
N ILE A 80 7.59 -17.18 13.19
CA ILE A 80 8.64 -16.68 12.29
C ILE A 80 8.89 -15.19 12.55
N LEU A 81 7.84 -14.35 12.59
CA LEU A 81 8.02 -12.92 12.88
C LEU A 81 8.52 -12.71 14.31
N VAL A 82 8.00 -13.47 15.28
CA VAL A 82 8.47 -13.43 16.67
C VAL A 82 9.96 -13.75 16.76
N GLU A 83 10.43 -14.77 16.04
CA GLU A 83 11.84 -15.14 16.00
C GLU A 83 12.70 -14.04 15.36
N LYS A 84 12.28 -13.50 14.20
CA LYS A 84 12.96 -12.38 13.53
C LYS A 84 13.15 -11.18 14.47
N ILE A 85 12.09 -10.78 15.18
CA ILE A 85 12.16 -9.66 16.13
C ILE A 85 13.02 -10.04 17.34
N SER A 86 12.79 -11.22 17.93
CA SER A 86 13.47 -11.65 19.15
C SER A 86 14.97 -11.82 18.96
N LYS A 87 15.42 -12.25 17.79
CA LYS A 87 16.84 -12.44 17.49
C LYS A 87 17.51 -11.20 16.92
N SER A 88 16.75 -10.15 16.61
CA SER A 88 17.31 -8.91 16.05
C SER A 88 18.21 -8.17 17.04
N ASP A 89 19.31 -7.64 16.52
CA ASP A 89 20.22 -6.72 17.20
C ASP A 89 19.76 -5.28 16.96
N PRO A 90 19.38 -4.51 18.01
CA PRO A 90 18.93 -3.12 17.88
C PRO A 90 19.88 -2.20 17.11
N ALA A 91 21.19 -2.47 17.10
CA ALA A 91 22.18 -1.63 16.43
C ALA A 91 22.42 -2.03 14.97
N LYS A 92 22.13 -3.28 14.58
CA LYS A 92 22.51 -3.82 13.26
C LYS A 92 21.32 -4.13 12.35
N ASP A 93 20.26 -4.67 12.93
CA ASP A 93 19.10 -5.14 12.15
C ASP A 93 18.01 -4.06 12.04
N TRP A 94 18.23 -2.92 12.70
CA TRP A 94 17.33 -1.79 12.69
C TRP A 94 18.04 -0.56 12.14
N SER A 95 17.39 0.15 11.22
CA SER A 95 17.98 1.32 10.56
C SER A 95 17.01 2.50 10.54
N GLU A 96 17.49 3.70 10.86
CA GLU A 96 16.72 4.92 10.67
C GLU A 96 16.73 5.32 9.18
N MET A 97 15.53 5.48 8.61
CA MET A 97 15.32 5.83 7.20
C MET A 97 14.75 7.26 7.06
N GLY A 98 15.25 8.16 7.92
CA GLY A 98 14.80 9.55 8.03
C GLY A 98 13.32 9.65 8.39
N TRP A 99 12.58 10.50 7.67
CA TRP A 99 11.15 10.74 7.93
C TRP A 99 10.26 9.49 7.82
N ARG A 100 10.75 8.39 7.20
CA ARG A 100 10.02 7.12 7.09
C ARG A 100 9.98 6.33 8.41
N GLY A 101 10.88 6.63 9.34
CA GLY A 101 11.00 5.93 10.62
C GLY A 101 12.12 4.89 10.64
N ILE A 102 12.01 3.95 11.57
CA ILE A 102 13.01 2.96 11.92
C ILE A 102 12.54 1.59 11.41
N MET A 103 13.36 0.99 10.56
CA MET A 103 13.04 -0.20 9.78
C MET A 103 13.74 -1.42 10.37
N LEU A 104 13.01 -2.52 10.60
CA LEU A 104 13.58 -3.84 10.87
C LEU A 104 13.89 -4.57 9.56
N ASN A 105 15.11 -5.11 9.44
CA ASN A 105 15.59 -5.84 8.27
C ASN A 105 15.33 -5.05 6.97
N GLN A 106 14.82 -5.72 5.94
CA GLN A 106 14.42 -5.11 4.66
C GLN A 106 12.95 -4.66 4.68
N GLY A 107 12.50 -4.10 5.81
CA GLY A 107 11.16 -3.55 5.96
C GLY A 107 10.11 -4.53 6.46
N ASP A 108 10.50 -5.59 7.18
CA ASP A 108 9.55 -6.52 7.80
C ASP A 108 8.58 -5.77 8.74
N LEU A 109 9.08 -4.76 9.46
CA LEU A 109 8.34 -3.94 10.42
C LEU A 109 8.92 -2.52 10.48
N TRP A 110 8.06 -1.53 10.72
CA TRP A 110 8.43 -0.12 10.84
C TRP A 110 7.93 0.50 12.14
N ILE A 111 8.80 1.26 12.80
CA ILE A 111 8.54 2.00 14.03
C ILE A 111 8.81 3.50 13.77
N ASP A 112 7.96 4.40 14.24
CA ASP A 112 8.26 5.84 14.20
C ASP A 112 9.24 6.27 15.31
N THR A 113 9.72 7.51 15.26
CA THR A 113 10.70 8.02 16.22
C THR A 113 10.15 8.15 17.65
N ASP A 114 8.84 8.02 17.85
CA ASP A 114 8.18 7.97 19.16
C ASP A 114 8.07 6.52 19.70
N GLY A 115 8.61 5.55 18.98
CA GLY A 115 8.59 4.14 19.37
C GLY A 115 7.26 3.44 19.09
N LYS A 116 6.41 3.99 18.20
CA LYS A 116 5.16 3.35 17.77
C LYS A 116 5.33 2.55 16.50
N ILE A 117 4.81 1.33 16.47
CA ILE A 117 4.72 0.50 15.26
C ILE A 117 3.72 1.15 14.31
N ILE A 118 4.21 1.52 13.13
CA ILE A 118 3.44 2.20 12.07
C ILE A 118 3.14 1.30 10.88
N SER A 119 3.93 0.25 10.65
CA SER A 119 3.67 -0.77 9.63
C SER A 119 4.27 -2.13 10.02
N ILE A 120 3.66 -3.20 9.52
CA ILE A 120 4.19 -4.55 9.55
C ILE A 120 4.03 -5.09 8.13
N ASN A 121 5.08 -5.09 7.31
CA ASN A 121 4.97 -5.54 5.93
C ASN A 121 5.09 -7.07 5.83
N TYR A 122 5.66 -7.71 6.85
CA TYR A 122 5.59 -9.16 7.00
C TYR A 122 4.13 -9.65 6.96
N GLN A 123 3.91 -10.77 6.27
CA GLN A 123 2.63 -11.48 6.22
C GLN A 123 2.85 -12.93 6.62
N SER A 124 2.13 -13.36 7.65
CA SER A 124 2.12 -14.76 8.07
C SER A 124 1.42 -15.65 7.04
N GLU A 125 1.66 -16.96 7.12
CA GLU A 125 0.90 -17.93 6.31
C GLU A 125 -0.60 -17.89 6.57
N ALA A 126 -1.01 -17.57 7.80
CA ALA A 126 -2.42 -17.41 8.15
C ALA A 126 -3.04 -16.19 7.45
N GLU A 127 -2.31 -15.07 7.38
CA GLU A 127 -2.75 -13.88 6.64
C GLU A 127 -2.78 -14.11 5.13
N LYS A 128 -1.79 -14.81 4.56
CA LYS A 128 -1.80 -15.17 3.13
C LYS A 128 -3.03 -16.02 2.78
N LYS A 129 -3.36 -17.03 3.60
CA LYS A 129 -4.56 -17.86 3.43
C LYS A 129 -5.84 -17.03 3.55
N LEU A 130 -5.92 -16.13 4.52
CA LEU A 130 -7.05 -15.22 4.69
C LEU A 130 -7.21 -14.30 3.47
N LYS A 131 -6.11 -13.70 2.99
CA LYS A 131 -6.09 -12.87 1.78
C LYS A 131 -6.67 -13.62 0.58
N ASN A 132 -6.19 -14.83 0.32
CA ASN A 132 -6.67 -15.65 -0.79
C ASN A 132 -8.16 -16.00 -0.68
N SER A 133 -8.62 -16.33 0.53
CA SER A 133 -10.05 -16.59 0.80
C SER A 133 -10.92 -15.36 0.52
N LEU A 134 -10.48 -14.17 0.96
CA LEU A 134 -11.17 -12.91 0.70
C LEU A 134 -11.17 -12.55 -0.79
N ILE A 135 -10.07 -12.76 -1.51
CA ILE A 135 -10.00 -12.57 -2.97
C ILE A 135 -10.99 -13.50 -3.66
N ALA A 136 -11.02 -14.78 -3.30
CA ALA A 136 -11.98 -15.74 -3.87
C ALA A 136 -13.43 -15.35 -3.59
N SER A 137 -13.71 -14.81 -2.40
CA SER A 137 -15.03 -14.23 -2.08
C SER A 137 -15.35 -13.01 -2.94
N GLN A 138 -14.41 -12.09 -3.14
CA GLN A 138 -14.62 -10.93 -4.01
C GLN A 138 -14.90 -11.32 -5.46
N LYS A 139 -14.22 -12.35 -6.00
CA LYS A 139 -14.48 -12.87 -7.35
C LYS A 139 -15.93 -13.32 -7.55
N LYS A 140 -16.57 -13.82 -6.49
CA LYS A 140 -17.99 -14.21 -6.50
C LYS A 140 -18.95 -13.03 -6.34
N ASN A 141 -18.45 -11.88 -5.88
CA ASN A 141 -19.24 -10.69 -5.54
C ASN A 141 -19.05 -9.53 -6.54
N VAL A 142 -18.65 -9.87 -7.77
CA VAL A 142 -18.60 -8.96 -8.91
C VAL A 142 -19.33 -9.61 -10.10
N ASN A 143 -19.64 -8.82 -11.12
CA ASN A 143 -20.21 -9.34 -12.34
C ASN A 143 -19.27 -10.39 -12.96
N SER A 144 -19.84 -11.47 -13.51
CA SER A 144 -19.06 -12.58 -14.06
C SER A 144 -18.11 -12.17 -15.19
N SER A 145 -18.43 -11.11 -15.94
CA SER A 145 -17.55 -10.56 -16.99
C SER A 145 -16.23 -9.99 -16.46
N ILE A 146 -16.13 -9.73 -15.15
CA ILE A 146 -14.93 -9.17 -14.50
C ILE A 146 -14.49 -10.00 -13.29
N SER A 147 -14.95 -11.24 -13.14
CA SER A 147 -14.58 -12.09 -12.00
C SER A 147 -13.16 -12.66 -12.09
N ASP A 148 -12.58 -12.66 -13.29
CA ASP A 148 -11.19 -13.06 -13.47
C ASP A 148 -10.24 -11.89 -13.23
N PHE A 149 -9.45 -12.00 -12.17
CA PHE A 149 -8.38 -11.08 -11.77
C PHE A 149 -7.41 -11.79 -10.81
N LYS A 150 -6.17 -11.32 -10.74
CA LYS A 150 -5.19 -11.86 -9.79
C LYS A 150 -5.51 -11.40 -8.36
N GLN A 151 -5.64 -10.09 -8.18
CA GLN A 151 -5.97 -9.50 -6.88
C GLN A 151 -6.70 -8.16 -7.06
N PRO A 152 -7.58 -7.78 -6.13
CA PRO A 152 -8.20 -6.47 -6.16
C PRO A 152 -7.19 -5.42 -5.70
N VAL A 153 -7.21 -4.25 -6.32
CA VAL A 153 -6.33 -3.12 -5.95
C VAL A 153 -7.09 -2.13 -5.06
N ALA A 154 -8.25 -1.69 -5.53
CA ALA A 154 -9.07 -0.72 -4.81
C ALA A 154 -10.51 -0.67 -5.35
N VAL A 155 -11.40 -0.13 -4.53
CA VAL A 155 -12.67 0.41 -4.98
C VAL A 155 -12.69 1.89 -4.64
N LEU A 156 -12.91 2.74 -5.63
CA LEU A 156 -13.04 4.18 -5.48
C LEU A 156 -14.50 4.58 -5.64
N GLU A 157 -14.97 5.49 -4.80
CA GLU A 157 -16.29 6.09 -4.95
C GLU A 157 -16.16 7.61 -5.05
N THR A 158 -16.61 8.15 -6.18
CA THR A 158 -16.81 9.59 -6.38
C THR A 158 -18.26 9.97 -6.07
N SER A 159 -18.64 11.23 -6.28
CA SER A 159 -20.05 11.65 -6.21
C SER A 159 -20.95 11.00 -7.28
N LYS A 160 -20.37 10.45 -8.36
CA LYS A 160 -21.13 9.89 -9.50
C LYS A 160 -20.82 8.44 -9.82
N PHE A 161 -19.62 7.96 -9.49
CA PHE A 161 -19.14 6.67 -9.97
C PHE A 161 -18.64 5.79 -8.83
N ARG A 162 -18.91 4.49 -8.96
CA ARG A 162 -18.14 3.44 -8.29
C ARG A 162 -17.15 2.90 -9.30
N ILE A 163 -15.89 2.81 -8.93
CA ILE A 163 -14.79 2.37 -9.78
C ILE A 163 -14.06 1.26 -9.05
N ARG A 164 -13.83 0.13 -9.71
CA ARG A 164 -13.03 -0.97 -9.22
C ARG A 164 -11.76 -1.06 -10.05
N ILE A 165 -10.63 -1.16 -9.37
CA ILE A 165 -9.34 -1.45 -9.98
C ILE A 165 -8.91 -2.84 -9.55
N ASP A 166 -8.59 -3.68 -10.52
CA ASP A 166 -8.06 -5.02 -10.30
C ASP A 166 -6.68 -5.15 -10.97
N ASP A 167 -5.79 -5.90 -10.34
CA ASP A 167 -4.54 -6.39 -10.94
C ASP A 167 -4.86 -7.69 -11.69
N LEU A 168 -4.61 -7.69 -13.00
CA LEU A 168 -4.80 -8.85 -13.86
C LEU A 168 -3.55 -9.74 -13.93
N GLY A 169 -2.45 -9.31 -13.32
CA GLY A 169 -1.12 -9.92 -13.44
C GLY A 169 -0.27 -9.26 -14.53
N ASN A 170 1.03 -9.58 -14.54
CA ASN A 170 1.99 -9.13 -15.56
C ASN A 170 2.03 -7.60 -15.77
N GLY A 171 1.82 -6.82 -14.70
CA GLY A 171 1.82 -5.36 -14.76
C GLY A 171 0.61 -4.74 -15.46
N LYS A 172 -0.46 -5.52 -15.68
CA LYS A 172 -1.69 -5.07 -16.32
C LYS A 172 -2.80 -4.90 -15.30
N TYR A 173 -3.51 -3.79 -15.40
CA TYR A 173 -4.64 -3.47 -14.51
C TYR A 173 -5.93 -3.33 -15.30
N ARG A 174 -7.06 -3.54 -14.61
CA ARG A 174 -8.40 -3.29 -15.14
C ARG A 174 -9.10 -2.20 -14.37
N TYR A 175 -9.72 -1.30 -15.11
CA TYR A 175 -10.71 -0.34 -14.64
C TYR A 175 -12.09 -0.89 -14.98
N ALA A 176 -12.97 -0.99 -13.99
CA ALA A 176 -14.39 -1.22 -14.20
C ALA A 176 -15.19 -0.16 -13.44
N SER A 177 -16.19 0.46 -14.06
CA SER A 177 -17.01 1.46 -13.39
C SER A 177 -18.50 1.28 -13.61
N TRP A 178 -19.24 1.79 -12.64
CA TRP A 178 -20.68 1.86 -12.61
C TRP A 178 -21.11 3.25 -12.14
N SER A 179 -22.34 3.64 -12.43
CA SER A 179 -23.03 4.68 -11.66
C SER A 179 -23.02 4.33 -10.17
N ILE A 180 -22.89 5.33 -9.30
CA ILE A 180 -22.75 5.14 -7.84
C ILE A 180 -23.87 4.29 -7.21
N LYS A 181 -25.06 4.26 -7.83
CA LYS A 181 -26.23 3.50 -7.37
C LYS A 181 -26.23 2.02 -7.78
N GLN A 182 -25.45 1.63 -8.80
CA GLN A 182 -25.37 0.26 -9.30
C GLN A 182 -24.42 -0.59 -8.44
N LYS A 183 -24.70 -1.88 -8.32
CA LYS A 183 -23.87 -2.83 -7.58
C LYS A 183 -22.75 -3.36 -8.48
N MET A 184 -21.61 -3.75 -7.89
CA MET A 184 -20.51 -4.36 -8.66
C MET A 184 -20.87 -5.72 -9.28
N THR A 185 -21.97 -6.35 -8.85
CA THR A 185 -22.54 -7.56 -9.44
C THR A 185 -23.31 -7.28 -10.74
N ASP A 186 -23.75 -6.04 -10.95
CA ASP A 186 -24.42 -5.61 -12.17
C ASP A 186 -23.40 -5.47 -13.30
N LYS A 187 -23.86 -5.52 -14.55
CA LYS A 187 -22.99 -5.31 -15.71
C LYS A 187 -22.30 -3.93 -15.59
N PRO A 188 -20.96 -3.84 -15.65
CA PRO A 188 -20.27 -2.56 -15.61
C PRO A 188 -20.66 -1.67 -16.80
N ASP A 189 -20.77 -0.37 -16.58
CA ASP A 189 -21.03 0.62 -17.63
C ASP A 189 -19.80 0.78 -18.53
N LEU A 190 -18.60 0.62 -17.94
CA LEU A 190 -17.33 0.73 -18.64
C LEU A 190 -16.33 -0.27 -18.05
N VAL A 191 -15.64 -0.99 -18.93
CA VAL A 191 -14.46 -1.79 -18.62
C VAL A 191 -13.33 -1.37 -19.55
N ILE A 192 -12.14 -1.18 -18.99
CA ILE A 192 -10.89 -0.90 -19.70
C ILE A 192 -9.80 -1.79 -19.10
N GLU A 193 -9.14 -2.58 -19.94
CA GLU A 193 -8.04 -3.45 -19.54
C GLU A 193 -6.69 -2.91 -20.00
N ASN A 194 -5.61 -3.56 -19.58
CA ASN A 194 -4.23 -3.17 -19.88
C ASN A 194 -3.87 -1.76 -19.36
N GLY A 195 -4.45 -1.36 -18.24
CA GLY A 195 -4.01 -0.16 -17.51
C GLY A 195 -2.62 -0.33 -16.93
N VAL A 196 -1.97 0.79 -16.65
CA VAL A 196 -0.57 0.88 -16.20
C VAL A 196 -0.50 1.62 -14.87
N PHE A 197 0.37 1.16 -13.98
CA PHE A 197 0.67 1.81 -12.71
C PHE A 197 1.81 2.82 -12.87
N PHE A 198 1.66 4.00 -12.26
CA PHE A 198 2.67 5.04 -12.21
C PHE A 198 2.90 5.46 -10.76
N ALA A 199 4.17 5.47 -10.33
CA ALA A 199 4.55 6.03 -9.04
C ALA A 199 4.79 7.54 -9.17
N ASP A 200 4.10 8.34 -8.35
CA ASP A 200 4.20 9.79 -8.35
C ASP A 200 5.21 10.25 -7.28
N GLY A 201 6.47 9.90 -7.52
CA GLY A 201 7.58 10.12 -6.59
C GLY A 201 7.73 8.99 -5.56
N THR A 202 8.47 9.26 -4.47
CA THR A 202 8.88 8.24 -3.47
C THR A 202 8.06 8.27 -2.18
N GLY A 203 7.05 9.16 -2.12
CA GLY A 203 6.17 9.35 -0.96
C GLY A 203 4.98 8.40 -0.91
N GLY A 204 4.82 7.55 -1.92
CA GLY A 204 3.72 6.59 -2.02
C GLY A 204 2.48 7.11 -2.76
N ASN A 205 2.47 8.38 -3.18
CA ASN A 205 1.50 8.84 -4.18
C ASN A 205 1.71 8.06 -5.49
N HIS A 206 0.61 7.73 -6.15
CA HIS A 206 0.63 6.97 -7.39
C HIS A 206 -0.71 7.11 -8.10
N HIS A 207 -0.75 6.72 -9.37
CA HIS A 207 -1.99 6.58 -10.10
C HIS A 207 -1.98 5.36 -11.03
N TYR A 208 -3.18 4.95 -11.41
CA TYR A 208 -3.39 3.98 -12.49
C TYR A 208 -3.97 4.69 -13.69
N GLU A 209 -3.37 4.49 -14.86
CA GLU A 209 -3.83 5.06 -16.12
C GLU A 209 -4.48 3.98 -17.00
N PHE A 210 -5.62 4.32 -17.60
CA PHE A 210 -6.37 3.48 -18.53
C PHE A 210 -6.73 4.27 -19.78
N LYS A 211 -6.61 3.67 -20.98
CA LYS A 211 -6.90 4.33 -22.26
C LYS A 211 -7.99 3.61 -23.03
N LYS A 212 -8.92 4.35 -23.63
CA LYS A 212 -9.96 3.82 -24.52
C LYS A 212 -10.30 4.84 -25.60
N GLY A 213 -9.88 4.59 -26.84
CA GLY A 213 -9.94 5.60 -27.91
C GLY A 213 -9.17 6.85 -27.49
N ASP A 214 -9.76 8.03 -27.69
CA ASP A 214 -9.15 9.31 -27.34
C ASP A 214 -9.26 9.68 -25.85
N PHE A 215 -9.81 8.79 -25.02
CA PHE A 215 -9.99 9.01 -23.59
C PHE A 215 -8.88 8.38 -22.77
N ARG A 216 -8.42 9.12 -21.76
CA ARG A 216 -7.44 8.71 -20.76
C ARG A 216 -8.03 8.91 -19.37
N TYR A 217 -8.06 7.85 -18.58
CA TYR A 217 -8.63 7.82 -17.24
C TYR A 217 -7.49 7.59 -16.24
N GLU A 218 -7.34 8.50 -15.29
CA GLU A 218 -6.36 8.40 -14.22
C GLU A 218 -7.08 8.25 -12.89
N CYS A 219 -6.77 7.18 -12.16
CA CYS A 219 -7.19 6.99 -10.77
C CYS A 219 -6.02 7.27 -9.85
N HIS A 220 -5.98 8.47 -9.27
CA HIS A 220 -4.94 8.96 -8.37
C HIS A 220 -5.18 8.49 -6.94
N PHE A 221 -4.10 8.14 -6.25
CA PHE A 221 -4.05 7.78 -4.83
C PHE A 221 -3.11 8.73 -4.10
N ILE A 222 -3.68 9.49 -3.17
CA ILE A 222 -2.99 10.57 -2.46
C ILE A 222 -2.67 10.07 -1.06
N VAL A 223 -1.42 9.65 -0.86
CA VAL A 223 -0.87 9.20 0.42
C VAL A 223 -0.28 10.37 1.21
N LEU A 224 0.46 11.23 0.53
CA LEU A 224 0.97 12.51 1.01
C LEU A 224 0.22 13.62 0.29
N GLY A 225 -0.72 14.25 0.99
CA GLY A 225 -1.53 15.35 0.50
C GLY A 225 -1.73 16.42 1.56
N GLU A 226 -2.37 17.51 1.16
CA GLU A 226 -2.74 18.58 2.09
C GLU A 226 -3.70 18.07 3.17
N LYS A 227 -3.68 18.74 4.33
CA LYS A 227 -4.62 18.44 5.40
C LYS A 227 -6.04 18.64 4.87
N ASN A 228 -6.84 17.56 4.88
CA ASN A 228 -8.21 17.47 4.36
C ASN A 228 -8.37 17.22 2.85
N SER A 229 -7.29 16.96 2.10
CA SER A 229 -7.43 16.52 0.70
C SER A 229 -8.12 15.16 0.63
N ALA A 230 -8.89 14.91 -0.43
CA ALA A 230 -9.42 13.58 -0.69
C ALA A 230 -8.28 12.55 -0.82
N PRO A 231 -8.48 11.29 -0.38
CA PRO A 231 -7.44 10.26 -0.45
C PRO A 231 -7.22 9.72 -1.86
N ALA A 232 -8.11 10.03 -2.80
CA ALA A 232 -8.03 9.61 -4.19
C ALA A 232 -8.79 10.59 -5.09
N ALA A 233 -8.56 10.51 -6.40
CA ALA A 233 -9.31 11.26 -7.40
C ALA A 233 -9.43 10.47 -8.72
N LEU A 234 -10.52 10.69 -9.44
CA LEU A 234 -10.67 10.31 -10.84
C LEU A 234 -10.47 11.56 -11.71
N ILE A 235 -9.51 11.49 -12.63
CA ILE A 235 -9.31 12.52 -13.67
C ILE A 235 -9.52 11.87 -15.03
N VAL A 236 -10.28 12.52 -15.91
CA VAL A 236 -10.50 12.03 -17.29
C VAL A 236 -10.13 13.10 -18.28
N TYR A 237 -9.38 12.70 -19.30
CA TYR A 237 -8.97 13.51 -20.42
C TYR A 237 -9.59 12.98 -21.71
N GLN A 238 -9.88 13.87 -22.64
CA GLN A 238 -10.22 13.56 -24.03
C GLN A 238 -9.30 14.39 -24.93
N ALA A 239 -8.54 13.73 -25.81
CA ALA A 239 -7.54 14.39 -26.66
C ALA A 239 -6.62 15.34 -25.83
N GLU A 240 -6.09 14.83 -24.72
CA GLU A 240 -5.25 15.55 -23.73
C GLU A 240 -5.91 16.73 -22.98
N LYS A 241 -7.15 17.09 -23.30
CA LYS A 241 -7.91 18.08 -22.53
C LYS A 241 -8.59 17.41 -21.35
N LYS A 242 -8.34 17.90 -20.13
CA LYS A 242 -9.07 17.46 -18.92
C LYS A 242 -10.56 17.81 -19.06
N ILE A 243 -11.42 16.80 -19.04
CA ILE A 243 -12.88 16.94 -19.13
C ILE A 243 -13.59 16.59 -17.81
N LEU A 244 -12.92 15.89 -16.90
CA LEU A 244 -13.46 15.52 -15.59
C LEU A 244 -12.37 15.53 -14.53
N SER A 245 -12.73 16.00 -13.33
CA SER A 245 -11.94 15.84 -12.10
C SER A 245 -12.92 15.63 -10.95
N GLN A 246 -12.80 14.51 -10.24
CA GLN A 246 -13.67 14.21 -9.11
C GLN A 246 -12.87 13.60 -7.97
N ASP A 247 -13.06 14.17 -6.78
CA ASP A 247 -12.58 13.57 -5.55
C ASP A 247 -13.23 12.20 -5.35
N ALA A 248 -12.45 11.28 -4.80
CA ALA A 248 -12.85 9.92 -4.53
C ALA A 248 -12.48 9.49 -3.11
N LYS A 249 -13.36 8.69 -2.53
CA LYS A 249 -13.05 7.92 -1.33
C LYS A 249 -12.54 6.55 -1.76
N ILE A 250 -11.59 5.99 -1.01
CA ILE A 250 -11.17 4.59 -1.18
C ILE A 250 -12.09 3.74 -0.28
N VAL A 251 -13.00 3.01 -0.90
CA VAL A 251 -13.91 2.09 -0.22
C VAL A 251 -13.14 0.81 0.09
N SER A 252 -13.29 0.32 1.32
CA SER A 252 -12.57 -0.84 1.88
C SER A 252 -11.07 -0.62 2.15
N ARG A 253 -10.78 0.28 3.10
CA ARG A 253 -9.63 0.14 4.01
C ARG A 253 -10.15 -0.13 5.42
#